data_AF-A0A0C9WZI3-F1
#
_entry.id   AF-A0A0C9WZI3-F1
#
_cell.length_a   1.000
_cell.length_b   1.000
_cell.length_c   1.000
_cell.angle_alpha   90.00
_cell.angle_beta   90.00
_cell.angle_gamma   90.00
#
_symmetry.space_group_name_H-M   'P 1'
#
loop_
_entity.id
_entity.type
_entity.pdbx_description
1 polymer ?
#
loop_
_entity_poly.entity_id
_entity_poly.type
_entity_poly.pdbx_seq_one_letter_code
_entity_poly.pdbx_strand_id
1 'polypeptide(L)'
;MNVKCSKCDALHWKCEQLSKSTVAHPVFGKCCLDGKVKIPSLKKPPLELWHLYNGSSRDSKHFLSHITSYNNAFSMVSMSHKRIRHGGGPDVFTIQGELRHQSGSLLPEPGRVATYAQVYF
;
A
#
# COMPACT_ATOMS: atom_id res chain seq x y z
N MET A 1 20.05 -5.91 9.81
CA MET A 1 19.93 -7.09 8.94
C MET A 1 21.05 -7.03 7.92
N ASN A 2 21.91 -8.04 7.87
CA ASN A 2 23.11 -8.04 7.01
C ASN A 2 23.39 -9.39 6.32
N VAL A 3 22.55 -10.42 6.56
CA VAL A 3 22.68 -11.71 5.89
C VAL A 3 21.56 -11.85 4.86
N LYS A 4 21.93 -12.08 3.61
CA LYS A 4 20.99 -12.24 2.50
C LYS A 4 20.52 -13.70 2.41
N CYS A 5 19.22 -13.92 2.29
CA CYS A 5 18.68 -15.24 1.97
C CYS A 5 19.07 -15.63 0.53
N SER A 6 19.65 -16.81 0.35
CA SER A 6 20.09 -17.31 -0.97
C SER A 6 18.94 -17.64 -1.94
N LYS A 7 17.69 -17.71 -1.45
CA LYS A 7 16.53 -18.12 -2.25
C LYS A 7 15.63 -16.95 -2.69
N CYS A 8 15.50 -15.91 -1.86
CA CYS A 8 14.57 -14.81 -2.10
C CYS A 8 15.16 -13.42 -1.88
N ASP A 9 16.46 -13.33 -1.61
CA ASP A 9 17.19 -12.08 -1.44
C ASP A 9 16.80 -11.22 -0.24
N ALA A 10 15.86 -11.67 0.59
CA ALA A 10 15.48 -10.99 1.82
C ALA A 10 16.66 -10.87 2.79
N LEU A 11 16.77 -9.72 3.46
CA LEU A 11 17.79 -9.45 4.47
C LEU A 11 17.31 -9.92 5.85
N HIS A 12 18.19 -10.59 6.57
CA HIS A 12 17.93 -11.13 7.90
C HIS A 12 19.05 -10.80 8.88
N TRP A 13 18.77 -10.99 10.16
CA TRP A 13 19.82 -11.12 11.18
C TRP A 13 20.31 -12.56 11.25
N LYS A 14 21.59 -12.75 11.61
CA LYS A 14 22.19 -14.09 11.73
C LYS A 14 21.44 -15.00 12.71
N CYS A 15 20.88 -14.43 13.78
CA CYS A 15 20.09 -15.16 14.78
C CYS A 15 18.74 -15.68 14.28
N GLU A 16 18.26 -15.23 13.12
CA GLU A 16 17.00 -15.71 12.53
C GLU A 16 17.16 -16.95 11.66
N GLN A 17 18.39 -17.45 11.55
CA GLN A 17 18.67 -18.66 10.79
C GLN A 17 18.02 -19.87 11.47
N LEU A 18 17.59 -20.83 10.63
CA LEU A 18 17.06 -22.09 11.13
C LEU A 18 18.18 -22.91 11.78
N SER A 19 17.84 -23.73 12.78
CA SER A 19 18.82 -24.60 13.46
C SER A 19 19.55 -25.58 12.51
N LYS A 20 18.93 -25.91 11.37
CA LYS A 20 19.51 -26.74 10.30
C LYS A 20 20.48 -26.00 9.37
N SER A 21 20.65 -24.69 9.56
CA SER A 21 21.56 -23.88 8.75
C SER A 21 23.02 -24.10 9.15
N THR A 22 23.93 -23.77 8.24
CA THR A 22 25.36 -23.74 8.54
C THR A 22 25.88 -22.31 8.45
N VAL A 23 27.03 -22.03 9.09
CA VAL A 23 27.66 -20.70 9.02
C VAL A 23 27.98 -20.30 7.58
N ALA A 24 28.34 -21.27 6.73
CA ALA A 24 28.60 -21.06 5.31
C ALA A 24 27.32 -20.91 4.48
N HIS A 25 26.24 -21.62 4.84
CA HIS A 25 24.97 -21.59 4.12
C HIS A 25 23.82 -21.26 5.08
N PRO A 26 23.59 -19.97 5.34
CA PRO A 26 22.52 -19.52 6.21
C PRO A 26 21.16 -19.74 5.55
N VAL A 27 20.26 -20.43 6.25
CA VAL A 27 18.91 -20.78 5.77
C VAL A 27 17.87 -20.08 6.63
N PHE A 28 16.87 -19.48 5.98
CA PHE A 28 15.82 -18.70 6.63
C PHE A 28 14.43 -19.25 6.30
N GLY A 29 13.59 -19.41 7.33
CA GLY A 29 12.21 -19.85 7.17
C GLY A 29 11.22 -18.68 7.00
N LYS A 30 11.48 -17.53 7.64
CA LYS A 30 10.49 -16.45 7.75
C LYS A 30 10.16 -15.72 6.45
N CYS A 31 11.08 -15.70 5.47
CA CYS A 31 10.88 -14.97 4.22
C CYS A 31 10.13 -15.81 3.18
N CYS A 32 10.76 -16.87 2.67
CA CYS A 32 10.26 -17.68 1.56
C CYS A 32 9.96 -19.13 1.96
N LEU A 33 9.88 -19.42 3.27
CA LEU A 33 9.76 -20.79 3.79
C LEU A 33 10.80 -21.74 3.19
N ASP A 34 12.07 -21.33 3.20
CA ASP A 34 13.18 -22.10 2.62
C ASP A 34 12.99 -22.40 1.11
N GLY A 35 12.49 -21.40 0.38
CA GLY A 35 12.25 -21.48 -1.07
C GLY A 35 10.93 -22.16 -1.48
N LYS A 36 10.10 -22.57 -0.52
CA LYS A 36 8.76 -23.13 -0.80
C LYS A 36 7.78 -22.07 -1.33
N VAL A 37 7.98 -20.81 -0.97
CA VAL A 37 7.14 -19.68 -1.41
C VAL A 37 7.96 -18.77 -2.32
N LYS A 38 7.48 -18.58 -3.55
CA LYS A 38 8.04 -17.61 -4.47
C LYS A 38 7.42 -16.23 -4.19
N ILE A 39 8.17 -15.37 -3.52
CA ILE A 39 7.76 -13.98 -3.28
C ILE A 39 7.94 -13.21 -4.60
N PRO A 40 6.88 -12.60 -5.15
CA PRO A 40 7.02 -11.77 -6.33
C PRO A 40 7.88 -10.53 -6.02
N SER A 41 8.75 -10.15 -6.96
CA SER A 41 9.54 -8.93 -6.83
C SER A 41 8.62 -7.72 -6.79
N LEU A 42 8.98 -6.73 -5.97
CA LEU A 42 8.29 -5.45 -5.94
C LEU A 42 8.30 -4.82 -7.33
N LYS A 43 7.11 -4.47 -7.83
CA LYS A 43 6.98 -3.69 -9.06
C LYS A 43 7.65 -2.34 -8.85
N LYS A 44 8.35 -1.85 -9.88
CA LYS A 44 8.90 -0.50 -9.84
C LYS A 44 7.74 0.50 -9.73
N PRO A 45 7.84 1.51 -8.85
CA PRO A 45 6.84 2.56 -8.80
C PRO A 45 6.83 3.37 -10.10
N PRO A 46 5.72 4.08 -10.39
CA PRO A 46 5.70 5.13 -11.41
C PRO A 46 6.89 6.09 -11.28
N LEU A 47 7.38 6.61 -12.41
CA LEU A 47 8.61 7.40 -12.46
C LEU A 47 8.51 8.67 -11.63
N GLU A 48 7.34 9.29 -11.62
CA GLU A 48 7.01 10.49 -10.87
C GLU A 48 7.16 10.25 -9.37
N LEU A 49 6.60 9.16 -8.85
CA LEU A 49 6.75 8.76 -7.46
C LEU A 49 8.20 8.40 -7.14
N TRP A 50 8.91 7.75 -8.07
CA TRP A 50 10.32 7.41 -7.88
C TRP A 50 11.19 8.66 -7.73
N HIS A 51 10.96 9.69 -8.55
CA HIS A 51 11.65 10.99 -8.48
C HIS A 51 11.30 11.77 -7.20
N LEU A 52 10.05 11.72 -6.75
CA LEU A 52 9.67 12.34 -5.48
C LEU A 52 10.35 11.66 -4.28
N TYR A 53 10.47 10.33 -4.32
CA TYR A 53 11.05 9.56 -3.22
C TYR A 53 12.59 9.56 -3.19
N ASN A 54 13.25 9.54 -4.36
CA ASN A 54 14.72 9.42 -4.46
C ASN A 54 15.41 10.69 -4.96
N GLY A 55 14.66 11.72 -5.36
CA GLY A 55 15.21 12.97 -5.86
C GLY A 55 15.70 13.89 -4.75
N SER A 56 16.52 14.87 -5.13
CA SER A 56 17.04 15.93 -4.25
C SER A 56 16.42 17.31 -4.51
N SER A 57 15.40 17.35 -5.37
CA SER A 57 14.67 18.56 -5.72
C SER A 57 13.92 19.15 -4.51
N ARG A 58 13.50 20.42 -4.62
CA ARG A 58 12.66 21.06 -3.60
C ARG A 58 11.38 20.24 -3.35
N ASP A 59 10.78 19.73 -4.43
CA ASP A 59 9.52 18.99 -4.37
C ASP A 59 9.73 17.61 -3.73
N SER A 60 10.85 16.94 -4.02
CA SER A 60 11.23 15.67 -3.36
C SER A 60 11.41 15.86 -1.85
N LYS A 61 12.11 16.92 -1.44
CA LYS A 61 12.31 17.24 -0.01
C LYS A 61 10.98 17.55 0.69
N HIS A 62 10.13 18.35 0.07
CA HIS A 62 8.81 18.66 0.59
C HIS A 62 7.92 17.41 0.69
N PHE A 63 7.94 16.56 -0.34
CA PHE A 63 7.21 15.30 -0.36
C PHE A 63 7.63 14.39 0.79
N LEU A 64 8.94 14.18 0.97
CA LEU A 64 9.47 13.33 2.04
C LEU A 64 9.18 13.89 3.44
N SER A 65 9.27 15.22 3.64
CA SER A 65 8.96 15.83 4.93
C SER A 65 7.48 15.73 5.31
N HIS A 66 6.58 15.63 4.33
CA HIS A 66 5.13 15.58 4.54
C HIS A 66 4.49 14.26 4.08
N ILE A 67 5.28 13.20 3.86
CA ILE A 67 4.80 11.95 3.27
C ILE A 67 3.65 11.31 4.05
N THR A 68 3.67 11.44 5.38
CA THR A 68 2.57 10.97 6.25
C THR A 68 1.29 11.74 5.99
N SER A 69 1.36 13.07 5.81
CA SER A 69 0.18 13.88 5.49
C SER A 69 -0.41 13.51 4.13
N TYR A 70 0.44 13.28 3.12
CA TYR A 70 -0.02 12.78 1.82
C TYR A 70 -0.70 11.41 1.96
N ASN A 71 -0.06 10.45 2.63
CA ASN A 71 -0.62 9.11 2.83
C ASN A 71 -1.95 9.14 3.60
N ASN A 72 -2.07 10.01 4.61
CA ASN A 72 -3.31 10.20 5.36
C ASN A 72 -4.42 10.85 4.52
N ALA A 73 -4.07 11.78 3.63
CA ALA A 73 -5.04 12.37 2.73
C ALA A 73 -5.61 11.33 1.74
N PHE A 74 -4.79 10.37 1.31
CA PHE A 74 -5.19 9.29 0.40
C PHE A 74 -5.73 8.03 1.11
N SER A 75 -5.68 7.95 2.45
CA SER A 75 -6.25 6.82 3.19
C SER A 75 -7.76 6.90 3.32
N MET A 76 -8.36 8.06 3.00
CA MET A 76 -9.80 8.26 3.07
C MET A 76 -10.52 7.39 2.02
N VAL A 77 -11.45 6.57 2.53
CA VAL A 77 -12.35 5.75 1.72
C VAL A 77 -13.74 6.36 1.81
N SER A 78 -14.19 6.99 0.73
CA SER A 78 -15.57 7.47 0.62
C SER A 78 -16.44 6.42 -0.07
N MET A 79 -17.60 6.14 0.51
CA MET A 79 -18.60 5.25 -0.07
C MET A 79 -19.87 6.02 -0.40
N SER A 80 -20.52 5.70 -1.52
CA SER A 80 -21.85 6.22 -1.83
C SER A 80 -22.85 5.08 -1.94
N HIS A 81 -24.09 5.37 -1.55
CA HIS A 81 -25.23 4.48 -1.72
C HIS A 81 -26.46 5.32 -2.08
N LYS A 82 -27.30 4.79 -2.97
CA LYS A 82 -28.58 5.41 -3.30
C LYS A 82 -29.52 5.18 -2.12
N ARG A 83 -29.86 6.24 -1.36
CA ARG A 83 -30.77 6.14 -0.20
C ARG A 83 -32.11 5.54 -0.62
N ILE A 84 -32.43 4.35 -0.13
CA ILE A 84 -33.76 3.74 -0.24
C ILE A 84 -34.38 3.80 1.15
N ARG A 85 -35.38 4.68 1.33
CA ARG A 85 -36.15 4.73 2.56
C ARG A 85 -37.12 3.56 2.60
N HIS A 86 -36.77 2.52 3.35
CA HIS A 86 -37.76 1.58 3.85
C HIS A 86 -38.46 2.25 5.04
N GLY A 87 -39.76 2.51 4.94
CA GLY A 87 -40.49 3.25 5.99
C GLY A 87 -40.37 2.58 7.37
N GLY A 88 -40.55 3.38 8.44
CA GLY A 88 -40.74 2.90 9.82
C GLY A 88 -39.47 2.68 10.66
N GLY A 89 -38.28 3.07 10.20
CA GLY A 89 -37.03 2.92 10.98
C GLY A 89 -35.85 3.77 10.47
N PRO A 90 -34.68 3.70 11.13
CA PRO A 90 -33.46 4.38 10.69
C PRO A 90 -33.04 3.95 9.28
N ASP A 91 -32.49 4.88 8.50
CA ASP A 91 -31.89 4.56 7.19
C ASP A 91 -30.73 3.55 7.40
N VAL A 92 -30.93 2.29 7.00
CA VAL A 92 -29.90 1.26 6.96
C VAL A 92 -29.56 0.92 5.52
N PHE A 93 -28.27 0.83 5.22
CA PHE A 93 -27.76 0.21 4.00
C PHE A 93 -26.86 -0.96 4.39
N THR A 94 -26.94 -2.06 3.64
CA THR A 94 -26.17 -3.29 3.91
C THR A 94 -25.19 -3.52 2.78
N ILE A 95 -23.93 -3.75 3.13
CA ILE A 95 -22.88 -4.18 2.20
C ILE A 95 -22.71 -5.68 2.39
N GLN A 96 -22.80 -6.44 1.29
CA GLN A 96 -22.46 -7.87 1.28
C GLN A 96 -21.22 -8.06 0.41
N GLY A 97 -20.23 -8.82 0.91
CA GLY A 97 -18.99 -9.11 0.19
C GLY A 97 -17.79 -8.25 0.63
N GLU A 98 -16.77 -8.22 -0.23
CA GLU A 98 -15.50 -7.55 0.04
C GLU A 98 -15.58 -6.05 -0.29
N LEU A 99 -15.23 -5.20 0.69
CA LEU A 99 -15.03 -3.77 0.45
C LEU A 99 -13.62 -3.55 -0.08
N ARG A 100 -13.51 -3.02 -1.31
CA ARG A 100 -12.24 -2.62 -1.91
C ARG A 100 -12.11 -1.11 -1.93
N HIS A 101 -10.94 -0.61 -1.55
CA HIS A 101 -10.59 0.79 -1.75
C HIS A 101 -10.29 1.01 -3.24
N GLN A 102 -11.08 1.85 -3.89
CA GLN A 102 -10.85 2.27 -5.26
C GLN A 102 -10.74 3.79 -5.30
N SER A 103 -9.53 4.30 -5.48
CA SER A 103 -9.26 5.72 -5.63
C SER A 103 -9.64 6.14 -7.05
N GLY A 104 -10.67 6.99 -7.18
CA GLY A 104 -11.02 7.63 -8.45
C GLY A 104 -10.06 8.77 -8.82
N SER A 105 -10.34 9.46 -9.92
CA SER A 105 -9.63 10.69 -10.29
C SER A 105 -9.74 11.73 -9.18
N LEU A 106 -8.64 12.45 -8.89
CA LEU A 106 -8.63 13.56 -7.94
C LEU A 106 -9.35 14.80 -8.47
N LEU A 107 -9.47 14.92 -9.79
CA LEU A 107 -10.17 16.03 -10.43
C LEU A 107 -11.50 15.54 -11.03
N PRO A 108 -12.58 16.32 -10.89
CA PRO A 108 -13.82 16.03 -11.58
C PRO A 108 -13.63 16.17 -13.09
N GLU A 109 -14.30 15.30 -13.85
CA GLU A 109 -14.40 15.46 -15.30
C GLU A 109 -15.09 16.79 -15.64
N PRO A 110 -14.72 17.42 -16.77
CA PRO A 110 -15.36 18.67 -17.21
C PRO A 110 -16.89 18.55 -17.21
N GLY A 111 -17.56 19.45 -16.51
CA GLY A 111 -19.03 19.49 -16.40
C GLY A 111 -19.64 18.50 -15.40
N ARG A 112 -18.85 17.73 -14.64
CA ARG A 112 -19.35 16.91 -13.52
C ARG A 112 -19.11 17.58 -12.18
N VAL A 113 -20.02 17.32 -11.24
CA VAL A 113 -19.88 17.74 -9.85
C VAL A 113 -18.84 16.86 -9.16
N ALA A 114 -17.99 17.47 -8.34
CA ALA A 114 -17.02 16.77 -7.52
C ALA A 114 -17.69 15.74 -6.60
N THR A 115 -17.13 14.53 -6.54
CA THR A 115 -17.59 13.44 -5.68
C THR A 115 -16.42 12.79 -4.96
N TYR A 116 -16.68 12.15 -3.81
CA TYR A 116 -15.66 11.38 -3.09
C TYR A 116 -14.45 12.23 -2.65
N ALA A 117 -13.22 11.78 -2.91
CA ALA A 117 -12.00 12.51 -2.60
C ALA A 117 -11.94 13.89 -3.27
N GLN A 118 -12.60 14.08 -4.42
CA GLN A 118 -12.64 15.35 -5.15
C GLN A 118 -13.31 16.49 -4.37
N VAL A 119 -13.99 16.20 -3.25
CA VAL A 119 -14.58 17.22 -2.38
C VAL A 119 -13.53 17.86 -1.47
N TYR A 120 -12.39 17.20 -1.29
CA TYR A 120 -11.32 17.65 -0.39
C TYR A 120 -10.10 18.23 -1.12
N PHE A 121 -9.99 18.01 -2.43
CA PHE A 121 -8.89 18.45 -3.29
C PHE A 121 -9.43 19.30 -4.44
#